data_AF-A0A952VKM4-F1
#
_entry.id   AF-A0A952VKM4-F1
#
_cell.length_a   1.000
_cell.length_b   1.000
_cell.length_c   1.000
_cell.angle_alpha   90.00
_cell.angle_beta   90.00
_cell.angle_gamma   90.00
#
_symmetry.space_group_name_H-M   'P 1'
#
loop_
_entity.id
_entity.type
_entity.pdbx_description
1 polymer ?
#
loop_
_entity_poly.entity_id
_entity_poly.type
_entity_poly.pdbx_seq_one_letter_code
_entity_poly.pdbx_strand_id
1 'polypeptide(L)'
;MSLSLLVVATACAGAQELGSLEWFKAKWAQAEIRPIPDNTYIEYIIESPVPGGEDELNRLRALVDGKPDHPLRRQFEDLQWQMTNGAKSTRHRLWYSNPNLWRLSQDYHHQIPIPFVDRAVHGREAWQLTNRDLSLVNPRNPPPDRNPAEALSALPFYLQGWLHPGMSPGSPLRLQPTDAKLQGNNWSGTIQSADGNRHFQIAGTIIDDEWIRIESRTVTLSSDEPMWEGAVTRFSDWRYHELHRSWAAHRVSSLDSHGEPGQTMILIEMRPLEPGELTALVTTPTVDGSDPIRGTSTFTAINDFRDGTRTDLRGPEPVTSPLSIGASRQPHPAWLTQAGWVFVAVIISVLVWMRLKSARSP
;
A
#
# COMPACT_ATOMS: atom_id res chain seq x y z
N MET A 1 -19.39 34.19 -5.18
CA MET A 1 -19.83 33.52 -6.42
C MET A 1 -18.79 33.80 -7.51
N SER A 2 -17.73 33.00 -7.57
CA SER A 2 -16.73 33.01 -8.65
C SER A 2 -16.11 31.62 -8.72
N LEU A 3 -16.73 30.72 -9.48
CA LEU A 3 -16.24 29.35 -9.73
C LEU A 3 -16.80 28.89 -11.08
N SER A 4 -16.34 29.54 -12.14
CA SER A 4 -16.65 29.21 -13.54
C SER A 4 -15.45 29.55 -14.40
N LEU A 5 -14.30 28.89 -14.21
CA LEU A 5 -13.14 29.02 -15.10
C LEU A 5 -12.08 27.94 -14.85
N LEU A 6 -12.48 26.67 -14.99
CA LEU A 6 -11.57 25.58 -15.36
C LEU A 6 -12.44 24.43 -15.89
N VAL A 7 -11.98 23.73 -16.92
CA VAL A 7 -12.68 22.67 -17.69
C VAL A 7 -13.53 23.17 -18.87
N VAL A 8 -12.92 23.95 -19.77
CA VAL A 8 -13.25 23.91 -21.21
C VAL A 8 -11.93 23.86 -21.99
N ALA A 9 -11.31 22.68 -22.00
CA ALA A 9 -10.14 22.38 -22.84
C ALA A 9 -10.29 21.01 -23.51
N THR A 10 -11.51 20.66 -23.93
CA THR A 10 -11.83 19.33 -24.49
C THR A 10 -12.85 19.45 -25.62
N ALA A 11 -12.49 20.13 -26.71
CA ALA A 11 -13.35 20.15 -27.90
C ALA A 11 -12.61 20.26 -29.24
N CYS A 12 -11.29 20.05 -29.26
CA CYS A 12 -10.51 19.85 -30.49
C CYS A 12 -9.61 18.63 -30.35
N ALA A 13 -10.15 17.52 -29.84
CA ALA A 13 -9.49 16.22 -29.99
C ALA A 13 -9.97 15.66 -31.34
N GLY A 14 -9.13 15.77 -32.37
CA GLY A 14 -9.23 14.81 -33.47
C GLY A 14 -9.23 13.41 -32.84
N ALA A 15 -10.11 12.52 -33.30
CA ALA A 15 -10.25 11.18 -32.75
C ALA A 15 -8.85 10.56 -32.62
N GLN A 16 -8.36 10.42 -31.38
CA GLN A 16 -7.06 9.81 -31.15
C GLN A 16 -7.20 8.35 -31.55
N GLU A 17 -6.35 7.91 -32.48
CA GLU A 17 -6.36 6.51 -32.92
C GLU A 17 -6.10 5.61 -31.71
N LEU A 18 -7.04 4.70 -31.44
CA LEU A 18 -6.94 3.75 -30.34
C LEU A 18 -5.61 3.00 -30.41
N GLY A 19 -4.89 2.93 -29.30
CA GLY A 19 -3.62 2.23 -29.22
C GLY A 19 -2.42 2.99 -29.78
N SER A 20 -2.58 4.20 -30.30
CA SER A 20 -1.47 5.10 -30.62
C SER A 20 -0.74 5.58 -29.36
N LEU A 21 0.47 6.13 -29.53
CA LEU A 21 1.24 6.73 -28.43
C LEU A 21 0.50 7.91 -27.80
N GLU A 22 -0.20 8.72 -28.59
CA GLU A 22 -0.95 9.87 -28.07
C GLU A 22 -2.18 9.44 -27.27
N TRP A 23 -2.89 8.39 -27.71
CA TRP A 23 -3.92 7.73 -26.89
C TRP A 23 -3.32 7.22 -25.57
N PHE A 24 -2.15 6.56 -25.64
CA PHE A 24 -1.52 5.98 -24.45
C PHE A 24 -1.10 7.06 -23.44
N LYS A 25 -0.47 8.15 -23.90
CA LYS A 25 -0.16 9.33 -23.07
C LYS A 25 -1.40 9.95 -22.43
N ALA A 26 -2.51 10.06 -23.18
CA ALA A 26 -3.75 10.61 -22.64
C ALA A 26 -4.35 9.72 -21.54
N LYS A 27 -4.37 8.41 -21.73
CA LYS A 27 -4.81 7.45 -20.69
C LYS A 27 -3.87 7.43 -19.49
N TRP A 28 -2.57 7.54 -19.72
CA TRP A 28 -1.56 7.66 -18.66
C TRP A 28 -1.80 8.91 -17.81
N ALA A 29 -1.91 10.08 -18.44
CA ALA A 29 -2.21 11.34 -17.75
C ALA A 29 -3.53 11.29 -16.97
N GLN A 30 -4.54 10.61 -17.52
CA GLN A 30 -5.79 10.37 -16.82
C GLN A 30 -5.60 9.52 -15.56
N ALA A 31 -4.78 8.47 -15.62
CA ALA A 31 -4.48 7.62 -14.47
C ALA A 31 -3.69 8.36 -13.36
N GLU A 32 -2.88 9.36 -13.72
CA GLU A 32 -2.11 10.14 -12.74
C GLU A 32 -2.98 10.97 -11.79
N ILE A 33 -4.13 11.44 -12.27
CA ILE A 33 -4.91 12.50 -11.62
C ILE A 33 -6.06 11.94 -10.79
N ARG A 34 -6.39 10.64 -10.87
CA ARG A 34 -7.61 10.12 -10.24
C ARG A 34 -7.43 9.82 -8.74
N PRO A 35 -8.01 10.62 -7.84
CA PRO A 35 -8.12 10.21 -6.44
C PRO A 35 -9.09 9.04 -6.31
N ILE A 36 -9.11 8.44 -5.12
CA ILE A 36 -10.20 7.55 -4.70
C ILE A 36 -11.51 8.34 -4.86
N PRO A 37 -12.52 7.82 -5.58
CA PRO A 37 -13.77 8.56 -5.71
C PRO A 37 -14.45 8.70 -4.36
N ASP A 38 -15.02 9.87 -4.16
CA ASP A 38 -15.82 10.15 -2.98
C ASP A 38 -17.02 9.21 -2.91
N ASN A 39 -17.41 8.88 -1.69
CA ASN A 39 -18.55 8.06 -1.32
C ASN A 39 -18.49 6.65 -1.93
N THR A 40 -17.33 6.00 -1.81
CA THR A 40 -17.08 4.66 -2.36
C THR A 40 -16.77 3.66 -1.24
N TYR A 41 -17.37 2.46 -1.37
CA TYR A 41 -16.95 1.26 -0.66
C TYR A 41 -16.04 0.43 -1.56
N ILE A 42 -14.94 -0.07 -1.00
CA ILE A 42 -13.98 -0.91 -1.71
C ILE A 42 -13.59 -2.07 -0.81
N GLU A 43 -13.76 -3.28 -1.31
CA GLU A 43 -13.32 -4.50 -0.65
C GLU A 43 -12.29 -5.23 -1.51
N TYR A 44 -11.18 -5.60 -0.89
CA TYR A 44 -10.13 -6.34 -1.57
C TYR A 44 -9.38 -7.27 -0.63
N ILE A 45 -8.68 -8.25 -1.22
CA ILE A 45 -7.81 -9.19 -0.51
C ILE A 45 -6.39 -9.02 -1.04
N ILE A 46 -5.43 -9.04 -0.13
CA ILE A 46 -4.02 -9.17 -0.44
C ILE A 46 -3.56 -10.55 0.01
N GLU A 47 -3.10 -11.36 -0.94
CA GLU A 47 -2.52 -12.68 -0.70
C GLU A 47 -1.00 -12.60 -0.82
N SER A 48 -0.31 -13.09 0.21
CA SER A 48 1.15 -13.28 0.17
C SER A 48 1.46 -14.67 -0.38
N PRO A 49 2.47 -14.81 -1.24
CA PRO A 49 2.84 -16.11 -1.79
C PRO A 49 3.29 -17.05 -0.68
N VAL A 50 3.23 -18.35 -0.94
CA VAL A 50 3.81 -19.38 -0.07
C VAL A 50 5.28 -19.54 -0.47
N PRO A 51 6.24 -19.00 0.31
CA PRO A 51 7.64 -18.93 -0.13
C PRO A 51 8.27 -20.32 -0.17
N GLY A 52 8.98 -20.62 -1.26
CA GLY A 52 9.87 -21.80 -1.37
C GLY A 52 9.21 -23.18 -1.42
N GLY A 53 7.87 -23.25 -1.30
CA GLY A 53 7.10 -24.48 -1.48
C GLY A 53 7.53 -25.64 -0.57
N GLU A 54 7.45 -26.86 -1.11
CA GLU A 54 7.72 -28.09 -0.37
C GLU A 54 9.21 -28.28 -0.03
N ASP A 55 10.11 -27.86 -0.92
CA ASP A 55 11.56 -27.97 -0.72
C ASP A 55 12.03 -27.12 0.46
N GLU A 56 11.55 -25.88 0.56
CA GLU A 56 11.86 -25.01 1.68
C GLU A 56 11.27 -25.53 2.99
N LEU A 57 10.05 -26.09 2.95
CA LEU A 57 9.43 -26.72 4.11
C LEU A 57 10.27 -27.90 4.61
N ASN A 58 10.76 -28.75 3.71
CA ASN A 58 11.61 -29.89 4.05
C ASN A 58 12.97 -29.44 4.59
N ARG A 59 13.57 -28.39 4.00
CA ARG A 59 14.81 -27.78 4.50
C ARG A 59 14.64 -27.24 5.92
N LEU A 60 13.59 -26.46 6.16
CA LEU A 60 13.28 -25.91 7.48
C LEU A 60 13.01 -27.02 8.50
N ARG A 61 12.24 -28.05 8.11
CA ARG A 61 11.99 -29.24 8.96
C ARG A 61 13.28 -29.87 9.45
N ALA A 62 14.22 -30.14 8.54
CA ALA A 62 15.51 -30.75 8.88
C ALA A 62 16.35 -29.88 9.84
N LEU A 63 16.24 -28.56 9.75
CA LEU A 63 16.96 -27.64 10.63
C LEU A 63 16.38 -27.62 12.05
N VAL A 64 15.04 -27.64 12.17
CA VAL A 64 14.32 -27.46 13.44
C VAL A 64 14.04 -28.78 14.18
N ASP A 65 14.18 -29.91 13.51
CA ASP A 65 13.89 -31.21 14.11
C ASP A 65 14.73 -31.46 15.37
N GLY A 66 14.07 -31.95 16.43
CA GLY A 66 14.64 -32.13 17.76
C GLY A 66 15.08 -30.85 18.50
N LYS A 67 14.84 -29.64 17.97
CA LYS A 67 15.32 -28.36 18.53
C LYS A 67 14.17 -27.39 18.83
N PRO A 68 13.52 -27.45 20.00
CA PRO A 68 12.35 -26.61 20.31
C PRO A 68 12.64 -25.12 20.24
N ASP A 69 13.82 -24.67 20.67
CA ASP A 69 14.17 -23.24 20.72
C ASP A 69 14.91 -22.74 19.45
N HIS A 70 14.87 -23.51 18.35
CA HIS A 70 15.55 -23.10 17.11
C HIS A 70 14.97 -21.79 16.56
N PRO A 71 15.78 -20.78 16.19
CA PRO A 71 15.28 -19.47 15.77
C PRO A 71 14.36 -19.51 14.53
N LEU A 72 14.51 -20.54 13.67
CA LEU A 72 13.66 -20.74 12.48
C LEU A 72 12.36 -21.52 12.73
N ARG A 73 12.07 -21.93 13.98
CA ARG A 73 10.87 -22.72 14.28
C ARG A 73 9.58 -22.02 13.87
N ARG A 74 9.47 -20.73 14.18
CA ARG A 74 8.30 -19.92 13.79
C ARG A 74 8.14 -19.85 12.26
N GLN A 75 9.24 -19.74 11.52
CA GLN A 75 9.18 -19.74 10.06
C GLN A 75 8.72 -21.09 9.51
N PHE A 76 9.20 -22.20 10.09
CA PHE A 76 8.74 -23.54 9.74
C PHE A 76 7.24 -23.73 10.00
N GLU A 77 6.76 -23.35 11.18
CA GLU A 77 5.35 -23.44 11.56
C GLU A 77 4.46 -22.59 10.64
N ASP A 78 4.89 -21.36 10.34
CA ASP A 78 4.19 -20.46 9.42
C ASP A 78 4.08 -21.06 8.01
N LEU A 79 5.18 -21.61 7.47
CA LEU A 79 5.20 -22.22 6.14
C LEU A 79 4.38 -23.53 6.10
N GLN A 80 4.48 -24.37 7.13
CA GLN A 80 3.69 -25.59 7.24
C GLN A 80 2.19 -25.28 7.25
N TRP A 81 1.81 -24.26 8.01
CA TRP A 81 0.44 -23.79 8.09
C TRP A 81 -0.03 -23.30 6.71
N GLN A 82 0.78 -22.50 6.01
CA GLN A 82 0.47 -22.02 4.65
C GLN A 82 0.31 -23.15 3.63
N MET A 83 1.18 -24.15 3.67
CA MET A 83 1.09 -25.32 2.78
C MET A 83 -0.20 -26.13 2.99
N THR A 84 -0.74 -26.11 4.22
CA THR A 84 -1.97 -26.85 4.56
C THR A 84 -3.24 -26.04 4.28
N ASN A 85 -3.22 -24.74 4.52
CA ASN A 85 -4.41 -23.89 4.54
C ASN A 85 -4.46 -22.84 3.42
N GLY A 86 -3.41 -22.72 2.63
CA GLY A 86 -3.27 -21.74 1.55
C GLY A 86 -2.46 -20.50 1.92
N ALA A 87 -2.38 -19.58 0.96
CA ALA A 87 -1.67 -18.31 1.09
C ALA A 87 -2.16 -17.50 2.30
N LYS A 88 -1.24 -16.75 2.93
CA LYS A 88 -1.63 -15.78 3.96
C LYS A 88 -2.41 -14.66 3.29
N SER A 89 -3.62 -14.39 3.75
CA SER A 89 -4.47 -13.34 3.18
C SER A 89 -4.84 -12.28 4.21
N THR A 90 -4.86 -11.03 3.76
CA THR A 90 -5.41 -9.89 4.51
C THR A 90 -6.57 -9.33 3.73
N ARG A 91 -7.75 -9.26 4.35
CA ARG A 91 -8.94 -8.67 3.76
C ARG A 91 -9.05 -7.22 4.20
N HIS A 92 -9.23 -6.33 3.24
CA HIS A 92 -9.34 -4.90 3.45
C HIS A 92 -10.71 -4.43 3.01
N ARG A 93 -11.32 -3.58 3.84
CA ARG A 93 -12.59 -2.91 3.52
C ARG A 93 -12.42 -1.43 3.79
N LEU A 94 -12.60 -0.62 2.76
CA LEU A 94 -12.49 0.83 2.81
C LEU A 94 -13.86 1.44 2.56
N TRP A 95 -14.32 2.26 3.50
CA TRP A 95 -15.42 3.18 3.30
C TRP A 95 -14.83 4.57 3.22
N TYR A 96 -14.92 5.22 2.06
CA TYR A 96 -14.22 6.47 1.80
C TYR A 96 -15.18 7.53 1.25
N SER A 97 -15.19 8.70 1.89
CA SER A 97 -15.83 9.90 1.33
C SER A 97 -14.80 10.94 0.92
N ASN A 98 -13.81 11.20 1.78
CA ASN A 98 -12.72 12.12 1.50
C ASN A 98 -11.58 11.87 2.53
N PRO A 99 -10.41 12.52 2.44
CA PRO A 99 -9.30 12.27 3.36
C PRO A 99 -9.60 12.55 4.86
N ASN A 100 -10.67 13.29 5.16
CA ASN A 100 -11.10 13.59 6.52
C ASN A 100 -12.33 12.78 6.97
N LEU A 101 -12.85 11.89 6.11
CA LEU A 101 -14.00 11.05 6.42
C LEU A 101 -13.86 9.70 5.73
N TRP A 102 -13.35 8.72 6.47
CA TRP A 102 -13.15 7.37 5.98
C TRP A 102 -12.95 6.37 7.13
N ARG A 103 -13.15 5.09 6.83
CA ARG A 103 -12.77 3.95 7.67
C ARG A 103 -12.08 2.89 6.82
N LEU A 104 -10.94 2.38 7.30
CA LEU A 104 -10.24 1.22 6.74
C LEU A 104 -10.27 0.11 7.79
N SER A 105 -10.86 -1.02 7.43
CA SER A 105 -10.86 -2.25 8.22
C SER A 105 -9.90 -3.24 7.59
N GLN A 106 -9.03 -3.84 8.40
CA GLN A 106 -8.11 -4.89 7.98
C GLN A 106 -8.34 -6.13 8.82
N ASP A 107 -8.73 -7.23 8.18
CA ASP A 107 -8.84 -8.55 8.79
C ASP A 107 -7.64 -9.38 8.39
N TYR A 108 -6.90 -9.84 9.38
CA TYR A 108 -5.81 -10.78 9.16
C TYR A 108 -6.38 -12.17 9.33
N HIS A 109 -6.40 -12.94 8.26
CA HIS A 109 -6.57 -14.37 8.42
C HIS A 109 -5.31 -14.89 9.14
N HIS A 110 -5.47 -15.91 10.01
CA HIS A 110 -4.41 -16.64 10.74
C HIS A 110 -4.08 -16.13 12.15
N GLN A 111 -3.36 -16.96 12.91
CA GLN A 111 -3.06 -16.89 14.36
C GLN A 111 -2.18 -15.68 14.76
N ILE A 112 -2.51 -14.50 14.28
CA ILE A 112 -1.89 -13.26 14.71
C ILE A 112 -2.54 -12.85 16.03
N PRO A 113 -1.77 -12.42 17.03
CA PRO A 113 -2.31 -11.92 18.30
C PRO A 113 -3.35 -10.80 18.16
N ILE A 114 -3.33 -10.13 16.99
CA ILE A 114 -4.20 -9.04 16.58
C ILE A 114 -4.89 -9.49 15.28
N PRO A 115 -6.10 -10.08 15.36
CA PRO A 115 -6.81 -10.64 14.20
C PRO A 115 -7.36 -9.54 13.29
N PHE A 116 -7.46 -8.30 13.77
CA PHE A 116 -7.88 -7.18 12.97
C PHE A 116 -7.28 -5.85 13.45
N VAL A 117 -7.21 -4.90 12.53
CA VAL A 117 -6.92 -3.49 12.82
C VAL A 117 -7.89 -2.64 12.01
N ASP A 118 -8.71 -1.86 12.71
CA ASP A 118 -9.58 -0.87 12.08
C ASP A 118 -9.03 0.53 12.36
N ARG A 119 -9.12 1.43 11.38
CA ARG A 119 -8.77 2.84 11.51
C ARG A 119 -9.88 3.67 10.92
N ALA A 120 -10.23 4.77 11.56
CA ALA A 120 -11.14 5.74 10.97
C ALA A 120 -10.74 7.17 11.26
N VAL A 121 -11.16 8.07 10.39
CA VAL A 121 -11.03 9.52 10.54
C VAL A 121 -12.41 10.15 10.35
N HIS A 122 -12.74 11.06 11.26
CA HIS A 122 -13.94 11.89 11.19
C HIS A 122 -13.58 13.32 11.58
N GLY A 123 -13.31 14.17 10.59
CA GLY A 123 -12.95 15.56 10.79
C GLY A 123 -11.62 15.74 11.51
N ARG A 124 -11.66 16.10 12.79
CA ARG A 124 -10.47 16.33 13.65
C ARG A 124 -10.15 15.17 14.58
N GLU A 125 -10.93 14.10 14.50
CA GLU A 125 -10.75 12.93 15.33
C GLU A 125 -10.37 11.75 14.46
N ALA A 126 -9.50 10.90 14.99
CA ALA A 126 -9.18 9.63 14.40
C ALA A 126 -9.06 8.59 15.50
N TRP A 127 -9.39 7.35 15.17
CA TRP A 127 -9.24 6.24 16.08
C TRP A 127 -8.64 5.04 15.36
N GLN A 128 -7.96 4.20 16.13
CA GLN A 128 -7.52 2.88 15.71
C GLN A 128 -8.04 1.86 16.72
N LEU A 129 -8.70 0.82 16.23
CA LEU A 129 -9.27 -0.25 17.04
C LEU A 129 -8.59 -1.57 16.73
N THR A 130 -8.23 -2.30 17.77
CA THR A 130 -7.78 -3.70 17.70
C THR A 130 -8.66 -4.57 18.61
N ASN A 131 -8.40 -5.87 18.67
CA ASN A 131 -9.02 -6.74 19.67
C ASN A 131 -8.57 -6.46 21.12
N ARG A 132 -7.58 -5.58 21.33
CA ARG A 132 -6.98 -5.33 22.65
C ARG A 132 -7.19 -3.91 23.14
N ASP A 133 -7.09 -2.95 22.23
CA ASP A 133 -7.12 -1.53 22.55
C ASP A 133 -7.93 -0.70 21.56
N LEU A 134 -8.44 0.43 22.06
CA LEU A 134 -8.92 1.55 21.28
C LEU A 134 -7.94 2.71 21.47
N SER A 135 -7.31 3.16 20.39
CA SER A 135 -6.42 4.32 20.40
C SER A 135 -7.13 5.54 19.81
N LEU A 136 -7.16 6.65 20.54
CA LEU A 136 -7.71 7.92 20.08
C LEU A 136 -6.56 8.87 19.74
N VAL A 137 -6.54 9.42 18.53
CA VAL A 137 -5.43 10.24 18.04
C VAL A 137 -5.92 11.50 17.35
N ASN A 138 -5.08 12.54 17.37
CA ASN A 138 -5.27 13.71 16.52
C ASN A 138 -4.65 13.40 15.15
N PRO A 139 -5.43 13.37 14.04
CA PRO A 139 -4.92 13.01 12.73
C PRO A 139 -3.87 14.00 12.19
N ARG A 140 -3.77 15.22 12.75
CA ARG A 140 -2.75 16.22 12.38
C ARG A 140 -1.44 16.07 13.15
N ASN A 141 -1.45 15.36 14.27
CA ASN A 141 -0.27 15.10 15.09
C ASN A 141 -0.35 13.69 15.71
N PRO A 142 -0.46 12.63 14.89
CA PRO A 142 -0.54 11.28 15.41
C PRO A 142 0.85 10.81 15.87
N PRO A 143 0.93 9.86 16.83
CA PRO A 143 2.18 9.18 17.08
C PRO A 143 2.59 8.36 15.82
N PRO A 144 3.90 8.10 15.60
CA PRO A 144 4.38 7.52 14.35
C PRO A 144 3.71 6.19 13.94
N ASP A 145 3.40 5.31 14.89
CA ASP A 145 2.82 3.98 14.65
C ASP A 145 1.28 3.96 14.63
N ARG A 146 0.64 5.13 14.70
CA ARG A 146 -0.81 5.32 14.63
C ARG A 146 -1.20 6.42 13.64
N ASN A 147 -0.34 6.72 12.67
CA ASN A 147 -0.63 7.74 11.67
C ASN A 147 -1.71 7.26 10.70
N PRO A 148 -2.94 7.80 10.75
CA PRO A 148 -4.00 7.37 9.85
C PRO A 148 -3.70 7.74 8.38
N ALA A 149 -2.91 8.79 8.13
CA ALA A 149 -2.52 9.18 6.78
C ALA A 149 -1.59 8.15 6.10
N GLU A 150 -0.80 7.41 6.87
CA GLU A 150 0.05 6.34 6.35
C GLU A 150 -0.79 5.15 5.86
N ALA A 151 -1.88 4.82 6.57
CA ALA A 151 -2.80 3.77 6.12
C ALA A 151 -3.49 4.15 4.80
N LEU A 152 -3.78 5.45 4.59
CA LEU A 152 -4.34 5.97 3.35
C LEU A 152 -3.31 6.09 2.22
N SER A 153 -2.04 6.35 2.50
CA SER A 153 -1.06 6.68 1.45
C SER A 153 -0.78 5.53 0.49
N ALA A 154 -0.91 4.28 0.95
CA ALA A 154 -0.76 3.10 0.11
C ALA A 154 -2.00 2.80 -0.76
N LEU A 155 -3.19 3.26 -0.36
CA LEU A 155 -4.45 2.93 -1.04
C LEU A 155 -4.51 3.43 -2.50
N PRO A 156 -4.11 4.66 -2.83
CA PRO A 156 -4.06 5.12 -4.22
C PRO A 156 -3.25 4.20 -5.13
N PHE A 157 -2.11 3.68 -4.64
CA PHE A 157 -1.28 2.76 -5.42
C PHE A 157 -2.02 1.47 -5.76
N TYR A 158 -2.71 0.87 -4.77
CA TYR A 158 -3.50 -0.34 -4.99
C TYR A 158 -4.69 -0.10 -5.92
N LEU A 159 -5.40 1.02 -5.71
CA LEU A 159 -6.57 1.39 -6.51
C LEU A 159 -6.22 1.66 -7.96
N GLN A 160 -5.10 2.33 -8.21
CA GLN A 160 -4.56 2.51 -9.56
C GLN A 160 -4.22 1.16 -10.20
N GLY A 161 -3.72 0.19 -9.44
CA GLY A 161 -3.46 -1.16 -9.93
C GLY A 161 -4.69 -1.86 -10.52
N TRP A 162 -5.89 -1.64 -9.94
CA TRP A 162 -7.14 -2.21 -10.46
C TRP A 162 -7.84 -1.33 -11.49
N LEU A 163 -7.94 -0.02 -11.25
CA LEU A 163 -8.69 0.93 -12.08
C LEU A 163 -7.92 1.42 -13.31
N HIS A 164 -6.60 1.41 -13.23
CA HIS A 164 -5.69 1.77 -14.31
C HIS A 164 -4.57 0.73 -14.47
N PRO A 165 -4.89 -0.54 -14.75
CA PRO A 165 -3.92 -1.64 -14.77
C PRO A 165 -2.75 -1.34 -15.71
N GLY A 166 -1.53 -1.51 -15.21
CA GLY A 166 -0.29 -1.21 -15.93
C GLY A 166 0.00 0.29 -16.15
N MET A 167 -0.96 1.17 -15.90
CA MET A 167 -0.87 2.63 -16.11
C MET A 167 -0.69 3.43 -14.81
N SER A 168 -0.19 2.79 -13.74
CA SER A 168 -0.01 3.47 -12.45
C SER A 168 1.12 4.52 -12.56
N PRO A 169 0.84 5.80 -12.24
CA PRO A 169 1.85 6.84 -12.12
C PRO A 169 2.89 6.38 -11.11
N GLY A 170 4.07 6.07 -11.61
CA GLY A 170 5.19 5.68 -10.76
C GLY A 170 5.70 6.89 -10.00
N SER A 171 4.95 7.61 -9.18
CA SER A 171 5.56 8.49 -8.18
C SER A 171 6.22 7.59 -7.13
N PRO A 172 7.54 7.68 -6.87
CA PRO A 172 8.45 8.78 -7.23
C PRO A 172 9.22 8.67 -8.57
N LEU A 173 9.22 7.50 -9.22
CA LEU A 173 9.88 7.18 -10.51
C LEU A 173 9.52 8.06 -11.73
N ARG A 174 8.40 8.80 -11.73
CA ARG A 174 7.90 9.66 -12.83
C ARG A 174 7.92 8.98 -14.20
N LEU A 175 7.30 7.81 -14.29
CA LEU A 175 7.25 7.02 -15.53
C LEU A 175 6.46 7.75 -16.62
N GLN A 176 6.90 7.66 -17.87
CA GLN A 176 6.25 8.28 -19.04
C GLN A 176 6.15 7.28 -20.21
N PRO A 177 5.03 7.28 -20.96
CA PRO A 177 4.92 6.57 -22.23
C PRO A 177 5.92 7.06 -23.27
N THR A 178 6.68 6.13 -23.86
CA THR A 178 7.69 6.42 -24.89
C THR A 178 7.38 5.79 -26.23
N ASP A 179 6.65 4.67 -26.25
CA ASP A 179 6.25 3.98 -27.48
C ASP A 179 4.90 3.28 -27.30
N ALA A 180 4.17 3.10 -28.40
CA ALA A 180 2.96 2.30 -28.45
C ALA A 180 2.73 1.77 -29.87
N LYS A 181 2.30 0.52 -29.96
CA LYS A 181 2.06 -0.17 -31.23
C LYS A 181 0.82 -1.05 -31.12
N LEU A 182 -0.02 -0.97 -32.14
CA LEU A 182 -1.16 -1.86 -32.34
C LEU A 182 -0.89 -2.76 -33.56
N GLN A 183 -1.07 -4.07 -33.41
CA GLN A 183 -0.94 -5.07 -34.46
C GLN A 183 -2.14 -6.02 -34.44
N GLY A 184 -3.10 -5.81 -35.33
CA GLY A 184 -4.39 -6.50 -35.26
C GLY A 184 -5.08 -6.15 -33.95
N ASN A 185 -5.41 -7.17 -33.15
CA ASN A 185 -6.04 -6.97 -31.84
C ASN A 185 -5.05 -6.79 -30.68
N ASN A 186 -3.75 -6.96 -30.93
CA ASN A 186 -2.72 -6.94 -29.91
C ASN A 186 -2.09 -5.56 -29.80
N TRP A 187 -2.08 -5.02 -28.59
CA TRP A 187 -1.48 -3.74 -28.27
C TRP A 187 -0.25 -3.92 -27.38
N SER A 188 0.78 -3.11 -27.60
CA SER A 188 1.97 -3.06 -26.76
C SER A 188 2.41 -1.61 -26.58
N GLY A 189 2.87 -1.25 -25.38
CA GLY A 189 3.43 0.07 -25.12
C GLY A 189 4.62 0.01 -24.18
N THR A 190 5.48 1.02 -24.25
CA THR A 190 6.67 1.13 -23.41
C THR A 190 6.57 2.36 -22.54
N ILE A 191 6.98 2.23 -21.27
CA ILE A 191 7.12 3.35 -20.34
C ILE A 191 8.52 3.39 -19.76
N GLN A 192 9.00 4.57 -19.44
CA GLN A 192 10.36 4.81 -18.96
C GLN A 192 10.37 5.82 -17.81
N SER A 193 11.24 5.63 -16.82
CA SER A 193 11.49 6.64 -15.78
C SER A 193 12.19 7.88 -16.35
N ALA A 194 12.03 9.02 -15.67
CA ALA A 194 12.61 10.28 -16.14
C ALA A 194 14.15 10.28 -16.25
N ASP A 195 14.83 9.44 -15.46
CA ASP A 195 16.28 9.24 -15.49
C ASP A 195 16.73 8.15 -16.47
N GLY A 196 15.78 7.44 -17.09
CA GLY A 196 16.03 6.35 -18.02
C GLY A 196 16.53 5.05 -17.38
N ASN A 197 16.60 4.96 -16.05
CA ASN A 197 17.12 3.78 -15.36
C ASN A 197 16.12 2.62 -15.28
N ARG A 198 14.83 2.89 -15.49
CA ARG A 198 13.77 1.87 -15.43
C ARG A 198 12.91 1.90 -16.68
N HIS A 199 12.78 0.74 -17.32
CA HIS A 199 11.95 0.54 -18.51
C HIS A 199 10.94 -0.56 -18.24
N PHE A 200 9.74 -0.39 -18.77
CA PHE A 200 8.70 -1.40 -18.67
C PHE A 200 8.03 -1.59 -20.02
N GLN A 201 7.79 -2.85 -20.37
CA GLN A 201 6.93 -3.24 -21.47
C GLN A 201 5.54 -3.54 -20.94
N ILE A 202 4.53 -2.96 -21.57
CA ILE A 202 3.12 -3.24 -21.31
C ILE A 202 2.55 -3.96 -22.52
N ALA A 203 1.73 -4.97 -22.28
CA ALA A 203 1.00 -5.70 -23.31
C ALA A 203 -0.50 -5.73 -22.99
N GLY A 204 -1.32 -5.68 -24.02
CA GLY A 204 -2.76 -5.71 -23.91
C GLY A 204 -3.47 -6.10 -25.20
N THR A 205 -4.80 -6.12 -25.13
CA THR A 205 -5.67 -6.53 -26.24
C THR A 205 -6.86 -5.60 -26.34
N ILE A 206 -7.25 -5.23 -27.56
CA ILE A 206 -8.47 -4.45 -27.79
C ILE A 206 -9.69 -5.27 -27.35
N ILE A 207 -10.57 -4.65 -26.57
CA ILE A 207 -11.88 -5.21 -26.20
C ILE A 207 -12.97 -4.65 -27.12
N ASP A 208 -12.92 -3.34 -27.39
CA ASP A 208 -13.88 -2.59 -28.19
C ASP A 208 -13.21 -1.33 -28.79
N ASP A 209 -13.97 -0.49 -29.48
CA ASP A 209 -13.45 0.70 -30.16
C ASP A 209 -12.88 1.79 -29.22
N GLU A 210 -13.04 1.64 -27.89
CA GLU A 210 -12.62 2.63 -26.90
C GLU A 210 -11.58 2.10 -25.90
N TRP A 211 -11.47 0.77 -25.75
CA TRP A 211 -10.74 0.13 -24.66
C TRP A 211 -9.71 -0.91 -25.10
N ILE A 212 -8.54 -0.81 -24.48
CA ILE A 212 -7.51 -1.84 -24.46
C ILE A 212 -7.45 -2.43 -23.05
N ARG A 213 -7.61 -3.75 -22.96
CA ARG A 213 -7.36 -4.56 -21.78
C ARG A 213 -5.87 -4.73 -21.59
N ILE A 214 -5.30 -4.19 -20.52
CA ILE A 214 -3.90 -4.47 -20.19
C ILE A 214 -3.81 -5.87 -19.59
N GLU A 215 -2.91 -6.70 -20.08
CA GLU A 215 -2.77 -8.09 -19.60
C GLU A 215 -1.52 -8.26 -18.75
N SER A 216 -0.45 -7.52 -19.08
CA SER A 216 0.78 -7.55 -18.30
C SER A 216 1.61 -6.28 -18.38
N ARG A 217 2.47 -6.11 -17.37
CA ARG A 217 3.58 -5.16 -17.33
C ARG A 217 4.84 -5.92 -16.93
N THR A 218 5.89 -5.83 -17.73
CA THR A 218 7.18 -6.49 -17.50
C THR A 218 8.26 -5.43 -17.31
N VAL A 219 9.11 -5.58 -16.29
CA VAL A 219 10.30 -4.75 -16.13
C VAL A 219 11.34 -5.22 -17.14
N THR A 220 11.69 -4.38 -18.11
CA THR A 220 12.67 -4.71 -19.16
C THR A 220 14.06 -4.14 -18.89
N LEU A 221 14.16 -3.17 -17.98
CA LEU A 221 15.42 -2.63 -17.48
C LEU A 221 15.18 -2.06 -16.08
N SER A 222 16.10 -2.32 -15.15
CA SER A 222 16.20 -1.59 -13.87
C SER A 222 17.67 -1.51 -13.45
N SER A 223 18.38 -0.48 -13.90
CA SER A 223 19.84 -0.37 -13.69
C SER A 223 20.24 -0.19 -12.21
N ASP A 224 19.35 0.39 -11.42
CA ASP A 224 19.48 0.63 -9.99
C ASP A 224 19.18 -0.61 -9.14
N GLU A 225 18.25 -1.45 -9.61
CA GLU A 225 17.84 -2.68 -8.93
C GLU A 225 17.71 -3.85 -9.95
N PRO A 226 18.82 -4.38 -10.49
CA PRO A 226 18.80 -5.37 -11.57
C PRO A 226 18.02 -6.65 -11.23
N MET A 227 17.85 -6.96 -9.95
CA MET A 227 17.05 -8.09 -9.47
C MET A 227 15.56 -8.02 -9.88
N TRP A 228 15.05 -6.86 -10.31
CA TRP A 228 13.69 -6.74 -10.83
C TRP A 228 13.57 -6.95 -12.34
N GLU A 229 14.68 -6.96 -13.08
CA GLU A 229 14.63 -7.15 -14.54
C GLU A 229 14.01 -8.52 -14.87
N GLY A 230 12.96 -8.53 -15.69
CA GLY A 230 12.15 -9.70 -15.98
C GLY A 230 10.94 -9.90 -15.06
N ALA A 231 10.81 -9.15 -13.95
CA ALA A 231 9.63 -9.22 -13.10
C ALA A 231 8.36 -8.84 -13.86
N VAL A 232 7.28 -9.58 -13.63
CA VAL A 232 6.01 -9.44 -14.38
C VAL A 232 4.87 -9.14 -13.43
N THR A 233 4.08 -8.12 -13.73
CA THR A 233 2.74 -7.93 -13.15
C THR A 233 1.70 -8.38 -14.17
N ARG A 234 0.77 -9.24 -13.78
CA ARG A 234 -0.34 -9.72 -14.61
C ARG A 234 -1.66 -9.15 -14.11
N PHE A 235 -2.56 -8.86 -15.05
CA PHE A 235 -3.87 -8.27 -14.78
C PHE A 235 -4.96 -9.14 -15.41
N SER A 236 -5.87 -9.66 -14.59
CA SER A 236 -6.91 -10.60 -15.04
C SER A 236 -8.26 -10.31 -14.39
N ASP A 237 -9.26 -11.14 -14.75
CA ASP A 237 -10.63 -11.08 -14.22
C ASP A 237 -11.27 -9.71 -14.43
N TRP A 238 -11.14 -9.20 -15.65
CA TRP A 238 -11.61 -7.87 -16.01
C TRP A 238 -13.13 -7.75 -15.95
N ARG A 239 -13.63 -6.70 -15.29
CA ARG A 239 -15.05 -6.36 -15.24
C ARG A 239 -15.27 -4.86 -15.45
N TYR A 240 -16.36 -4.52 -16.10
CA TYR A 240 -16.77 -3.13 -16.25
C TYR A 240 -17.44 -2.64 -14.95
N HIS A 241 -17.01 -1.48 -14.46
CA HIS A 241 -17.58 -0.85 -13.27
C HIS A 241 -18.32 0.43 -13.63
N GLU A 242 -19.63 0.44 -13.38
CA GLU A 242 -20.49 1.59 -13.66
C GLU A 242 -20.10 2.85 -12.88
N LEU A 243 -19.62 2.70 -11.64
CA LEU A 243 -19.19 3.81 -10.78
C LEU A 243 -18.09 4.66 -11.45
N HIS A 244 -17.18 4.01 -12.17
CA HIS A 244 -16.04 4.66 -12.82
C HIS A 244 -16.18 4.76 -14.34
N ARG A 245 -17.21 4.12 -14.90
CA ARG A 245 -17.38 3.92 -16.34
C ARG A 245 -16.10 3.43 -16.99
N SER A 246 -15.49 2.43 -16.37
CA SER A 246 -14.21 1.87 -16.81
C SER A 246 -14.10 0.40 -16.50
N TRP A 247 -13.33 -0.29 -17.33
CA TRP A 247 -12.88 -1.65 -17.06
C TRP A 247 -11.83 -1.64 -15.95
N ALA A 248 -11.96 -2.56 -14.99
CA ALA A 248 -10.95 -2.78 -13.95
C ALA A 248 -10.51 -4.25 -13.93
N ALA A 249 -9.23 -4.50 -13.66
CA ALA A 249 -8.74 -5.83 -13.39
C ALA A 249 -9.13 -6.21 -11.95
N HIS A 250 -9.88 -7.30 -11.76
CA HIS A 250 -10.22 -7.76 -10.40
C HIS A 250 -9.10 -8.56 -9.77
N ARG A 251 -8.10 -8.99 -10.54
CA ARG A 251 -6.94 -9.71 -10.02
C ARG A 251 -5.66 -9.15 -10.59
N VAL A 252 -4.72 -8.81 -9.70
CA VAL A 252 -3.38 -8.33 -10.02
C VAL A 252 -2.39 -9.24 -9.32
N SER A 253 -1.54 -9.94 -10.06
CA SER A 253 -0.53 -10.83 -9.48
C SER A 253 0.86 -10.45 -9.97
N SER A 254 1.86 -10.45 -9.09
CA SER A 254 3.25 -10.28 -9.50
C SER A 254 3.99 -11.62 -9.56
N LEU A 255 4.99 -11.68 -10.44
CA LEU A 255 6.06 -12.64 -10.47
C LEU A 255 7.38 -11.86 -10.38
N ASP A 256 8.36 -12.39 -9.66
CA ASP A 256 9.70 -11.79 -9.64
C ASP A 256 10.47 -12.11 -10.95
N SER A 257 11.75 -11.70 -11.00
CA SER A 257 12.63 -11.93 -12.15
C SER A 257 12.96 -13.40 -12.43
N HIS A 258 12.76 -14.28 -11.44
CA HIS A 258 12.92 -15.73 -11.57
C HIS A 258 11.61 -16.44 -11.94
N GLY A 259 10.50 -15.70 -12.03
CA GLY A 259 9.17 -16.23 -12.28
C GLY A 259 8.48 -16.77 -11.03
N GLU A 260 9.03 -16.54 -9.85
CA GLU A 260 8.43 -16.97 -8.59
C GLU A 260 7.22 -16.08 -8.25
N PRO A 261 6.13 -16.66 -7.72
CA PRO A 261 4.96 -15.90 -7.33
C PRO A 261 5.28 -14.84 -6.28
N GLY A 262 4.91 -13.61 -6.58
CA GLY A 262 4.87 -12.50 -5.63
C GLY A 262 3.49 -12.33 -5.01
N GLN A 263 3.16 -11.09 -4.68
CA GLN A 263 1.88 -10.72 -4.10
C GLN A 263 0.74 -10.83 -5.12
N THR A 264 -0.42 -11.31 -4.67
CA THR A 264 -1.67 -11.24 -5.44
C THR A 264 -2.65 -10.32 -4.74
N MET A 265 -3.27 -9.43 -5.49
CA MET A 265 -4.31 -8.51 -5.03
C MET A 265 -5.60 -8.81 -5.76
N ILE A 266 -6.69 -8.98 -5.01
CA ILE A 266 -7.99 -9.36 -5.54
C ILE A 266 -9.02 -8.31 -5.12
N LEU A 267 -9.57 -7.57 -6.08
CA LEU A 267 -10.72 -6.70 -5.87
C LEU A 267 -11.98 -7.57 -5.78
N ILE A 268 -12.67 -7.49 -4.66
CA ILE A 268 -13.89 -8.26 -4.39
C ILE A 268 -15.11 -7.45 -4.80
N GLU A 269 -15.19 -6.21 -4.31
CA GLU A 269 -16.34 -5.35 -4.51
C GLU A 269 -15.91 -3.88 -4.58
N MET A 270 -16.62 -3.14 -5.43
CA MET A 270 -16.57 -1.69 -5.46
C MET A 270 -17.97 -1.17 -5.75
N ARG A 271 -18.49 -0.30 -4.89
CA ARG A 271 -19.85 0.25 -5.02
C ARG A 271 -19.94 1.64 -4.39
N PRO A 272 -20.94 2.46 -4.77
CA PRO A 272 -21.26 3.66 -4.01
C PRO A 272 -21.67 3.31 -2.57
N LEU A 273 -21.38 4.24 -1.65
CA LEU A 273 -21.86 4.20 -0.28
C LEU A 273 -23.30 4.65 -0.20
N GLU A 274 -24.08 4.00 0.65
CA GLU A 274 -25.44 4.44 0.94
C GLU A 274 -25.42 5.73 1.80
N PRO A 275 -26.42 6.63 1.64
CA PRO A 275 -26.50 7.83 2.46
C PRO A 275 -26.46 7.51 3.96
N GLY A 276 -25.48 8.08 4.68
CA GLY A 276 -25.32 7.90 6.13
C GLY A 276 -24.59 6.62 6.56
N GLU A 277 -24.30 5.68 5.66
CA GLU A 277 -23.56 4.44 5.95
C GLU A 277 -22.21 4.76 6.63
N LEU A 278 -21.44 5.68 6.05
CA LEU A 278 -20.12 6.03 6.54
C LEU A 278 -20.14 6.74 7.90
N THR A 279 -21.14 7.59 8.17
CA THR A 279 -21.23 8.35 9.43
C THR A 279 -21.32 7.42 10.64
N ALA A 280 -22.15 6.39 10.53
CA ALA A 280 -22.26 5.36 11.58
C ALA A 280 -20.94 4.61 11.75
N LEU A 281 -20.26 4.30 10.64
CA LEU A 281 -19.03 3.51 10.62
C LEU A 281 -17.81 4.24 11.19
N VAL A 282 -17.71 5.56 11.07
CA VAL A 282 -16.58 6.34 11.59
C VAL A 282 -16.76 6.79 13.03
N THR A 283 -17.94 6.55 13.62
CA THR A 283 -18.20 6.93 15.01
C THR A 283 -17.27 6.16 15.94
N THR A 284 -16.62 6.86 16.87
CA THR A 284 -15.69 6.26 17.83
C THR A 284 -16.41 5.19 18.66
N PRO A 285 -15.92 3.94 18.67
CA PRO A 285 -16.51 2.89 19.52
C PRO A 285 -16.47 3.28 21.00
N THR A 286 -17.55 3.00 21.72
CA THR A 286 -17.60 3.14 23.18
C THR A 286 -17.35 1.79 23.85
N VAL A 287 -17.00 1.81 25.15
CA VAL A 287 -16.72 0.60 25.94
C VAL A 287 -17.90 -0.38 25.91
N ASP A 288 -19.11 0.13 26.12
CA ASP A 288 -20.34 -0.66 26.11
C ASP A 288 -21.09 -0.61 24.77
N GLY A 289 -20.45 -0.02 23.75
CA GLY A 289 -21.04 0.19 22.43
C GLY A 289 -20.96 -1.03 21.53
N SER A 290 -21.75 -0.99 20.46
CA SER A 290 -21.59 -1.88 19.31
C SER A 290 -20.92 -1.12 18.18
N ASP A 291 -19.82 -1.66 17.68
CA ASP A 291 -19.26 -1.28 16.41
C ASP A 291 -20.06 -1.95 15.27
N PRO A 292 -20.45 -1.25 14.19
CA PRO A 292 -21.29 -1.85 13.15
C PRO A 292 -20.62 -3.02 12.39
N ILE A 293 -19.29 -3.13 12.41
CA ILE A 293 -18.55 -4.21 11.74
C ILE A 293 -18.14 -5.30 12.74
N ARG A 294 -17.74 -4.92 13.95
CA ARG A 294 -17.18 -5.83 14.97
C ARG A 294 -18.21 -6.34 15.97
N GLY A 295 -19.40 -5.75 16.02
CA GLY A 295 -20.38 -6.02 17.08
C GLY A 295 -19.95 -5.39 18.40
N THR A 296 -20.23 -6.04 19.52
CA THR A 296 -19.88 -5.53 20.86
C THR A 296 -18.37 -5.33 21.01
N SER A 297 -17.98 -4.15 21.48
CA SER A 297 -16.58 -3.80 21.79
C SER A 297 -15.95 -4.80 22.77
N THR A 298 -14.75 -5.31 22.45
CA THR A 298 -14.02 -6.29 23.29
C THR A 298 -12.64 -5.80 23.73
N PHE A 299 -12.30 -4.54 23.45
CA PHE A 299 -11.01 -3.98 23.83
C PHE A 299 -10.92 -3.80 25.36
N THR A 300 -9.71 -3.98 25.89
CA THR A 300 -9.43 -3.97 27.33
C THR A 300 -8.75 -2.69 27.80
N ALA A 301 -8.42 -1.78 26.88
CA ALA A 301 -7.79 -0.51 27.20
C ALA A 301 -8.17 0.57 26.19
N ILE A 302 -8.22 1.82 26.65
CA ILE A 302 -8.30 3.01 25.81
C ILE A 302 -6.99 3.77 25.97
N ASN A 303 -6.31 4.06 24.87
CA ASN A 303 -5.12 4.91 24.83
C ASN A 303 -5.49 6.22 24.15
N ASP A 304 -5.68 7.29 24.91
CA ASP A 304 -5.98 8.61 24.37
C ASP A 304 -4.69 9.43 24.24
N PHE A 305 -4.20 9.54 23.01
CA PHE A 305 -2.99 10.29 22.70
C PHE A 305 -3.25 11.80 22.59
N ARG A 306 -4.52 12.24 22.66
CA ARG A 306 -4.89 13.65 22.60
C ARG A 306 -4.65 14.33 23.94
N ASP A 307 -4.91 13.60 25.03
CA ASP A 307 -4.70 14.04 26.41
C ASP A 307 -3.52 13.34 27.11
N GLY A 308 -2.96 12.30 26.49
CA GLY A 308 -1.82 11.56 27.02
C GLY A 308 -2.23 10.61 28.16
N THR A 309 -3.42 10.02 28.10
CA THR A 309 -3.93 9.10 29.11
C THR A 309 -4.16 7.69 28.58
N ARG A 310 -4.16 6.73 29.52
CA ARG A 310 -4.53 5.34 29.30
C ARG A 310 -5.55 4.93 30.34
N THR A 311 -6.68 4.41 29.89
CA THR A 311 -7.71 3.81 30.75
C THR A 311 -7.70 2.31 30.58
N ASP A 312 -7.37 1.57 31.65
CA ASP A 312 -7.47 0.09 31.68
C ASP A 312 -8.88 -0.33 32.11
N LEU A 313 -9.47 -1.27 31.38
CA LEU A 313 -10.86 -1.73 31.53
C LEU A 313 -10.95 -3.17 32.07
N ARG A 314 -9.83 -3.81 32.44
CA ARG A 314 -9.85 -5.20 32.93
C ARG A 314 -10.35 -5.33 34.37
N GLY A 315 -10.32 -4.24 35.13
CA GLY A 315 -10.77 -4.19 36.51
C GLY A 315 -12.30 -4.02 36.64
N PRO A 316 -12.84 -4.13 37.86
CA PRO A 316 -14.25 -3.82 38.13
C PRO A 316 -14.57 -2.34 37.89
N GLU A 317 -13.57 -1.47 37.98
CA GLU A 317 -13.65 -0.05 37.68
C GLU A 317 -12.55 0.34 36.68
N PRO A 318 -12.85 1.23 35.71
CA PRO A 318 -11.84 1.77 34.81
C PRO A 318 -10.74 2.52 35.57
N VAL A 319 -9.47 2.21 35.32
CA VAL A 319 -8.33 2.89 35.93
C VAL A 319 -7.61 3.74 34.90
N THR A 320 -7.65 5.06 35.07
CA THR A 320 -6.91 6.00 34.23
C THR A 320 -5.52 6.28 34.78
N SER A 321 -4.53 6.23 33.91
CA SER A 321 -3.12 6.49 34.18
C SER A 321 -2.52 7.34 33.05
N PRO A 322 -1.40 8.05 33.28
CA PRO A 322 -0.67 8.68 32.19
C PRO A 322 -0.26 7.62 31.17
N LEU A 323 -0.45 7.93 29.89
CA LEU A 323 0.02 7.08 28.81
C LEU A 323 1.54 7.03 28.90
N SER A 324 2.09 5.86 29.19
CA SER A 324 3.51 5.61 28.95
C SER A 324 3.68 5.54 27.43
N ILE A 325 3.80 6.72 26.82
CA ILE A 325 4.48 6.85 25.54
C ILE A 325 5.85 6.28 25.88
N GLY A 326 6.14 5.06 25.42
CA GLY A 326 7.46 4.49 25.60
C GLY A 326 8.48 5.55 25.20
N ALA A 327 9.74 5.43 25.61
CA ALA A 327 10.80 6.19 24.96
C ALA A 327 10.95 5.72 23.49
N SER A 328 9.87 5.76 22.70
CA SER A 328 9.81 5.74 21.26
C SER A 328 10.81 6.79 20.86
N ARG A 329 11.95 6.30 20.34
CA ARG A 329 13.10 7.06 19.81
C ARG A 329 12.71 8.52 19.75
N GLN A 330 13.00 9.28 20.82
CA GLN A 330 12.89 10.72 20.69
C GLN A 330 13.69 11.03 19.44
N PRO A 331 13.09 11.63 18.39
CA PRO A 331 13.81 11.92 17.17
C PRO A 331 15.07 12.61 17.65
N HIS A 332 16.23 11.97 17.45
CA HIS A 332 17.48 12.50 17.99
C HIS A 332 17.51 13.95 17.54
N PRO A 333 17.59 14.91 18.47
CA PRO A 333 17.42 16.30 18.14
C PRO A 333 18.32 16.62 16.96
N ALA A 334 17.79 17.28 15.92
CA ALA A 334 18.42 17.35 14.60
C ALA A 334 19.91 17.77 14.61
N TRP A 335 20.32 18.51 15.66
CA TRP A 335 21.71 18.87 15.92
C TRP A 335 22.64 17.67 16.17
N LEU A 336 22.18 16.56 16.75
CA LEU A 336 22.98 15.34 16.94
C LEU A 336 23.30 14.69 15.59
N THR A 337 22.33 14.65 14.68
CA THR A 337 22.54 14.18 13.31
C THR A 337 23.54 15.08 12.58
N GLN A 338 23.41 16.40 12.72
CA GLN A 338 24.36 17.37 12.16
C GLN A 338 25.77 17.25 12.78
N ALA A 339 25.87 17.11 14.10
CA ALA A 339 27.13 16.92 14.82
C ALA A 339 27.81 15.61 14.39
N GLY A 340 27.04 14.54 14.17
CA GLY A 340 27.53 13.28 13.61
C GLY A 340 28.15 13.48 12.22
N TRP A 341 27.48 14.21 11.33
CA TRP A 341 28.02 14.51 9.99
C TRP A 341 29.28 15.38 10.04
N VAL A 342 29.33 16.38 10.92
CA VAL A 342 30.54 17.20 11.13
C VAL A 342 31.69 16.34 11.62
N PHE A 343 31.45 15.44 12.57
CA PHE A 343 32.48 14.54 13.09
C PHE A 343 33.03 13.60 12.01
N VAL A 344 32.17 13.03 11.17
CA VAL A 344 32.57 12.21 10.02
C VAL A 344 33.41 13.03 9.02
N ALA A 345 33.00 14.26 8.71
CA ALA A 345 33.75 15.14 7.81
C ALA A 345 35.15 15.49 8.34
N VAL A 346 35.28 15.68 9.66
CA VAL A 346 36.57 15.90 10.33
C VAL A 346 37.45 14.66 10.22
N ILE A 347 36.90 13.46 10.49
CA ILE A 347 37.65 12.19 10.35
C ILE A 347 38.16 12.02 8.92
N ILE A 348 37.30 12.24 7.91
CA ILE A 348 37.70 12.11 6.50
C ILE A 348 38.80 13.12 6.16
N SER A 349 38.68 14.37 6.61
CA SER A 349 39.68 15.41 6.38
C SER A 349 41.04 15.06 7.00
N VAL A 350 41.04 14.52 8.23
CA VAL A 350 42.24 14.05 8.91
C VAL A 350 42.88 12.87 8.16
N LEU A 351 42.09 11.90 7.71
CA LEU A 351 42.58 10.75 6.96
C LEU A 351 43.19 11.16 5.60
N VAL A 352 42.55 12.10 4.89
CA VAL A 352 43.08 12.66 3.64
C VAL A 352 44.39 13.40 3.89
N TRP A 353 44.46 14.21 4.95
CA TRP A 353 45.69 14.92 5.32
C TRP A 353 46.83 13.96 5.66
N MET A 354 46.57 12.93 6.47
CA MET A 354 47.56 11.89 6.79
C MET A 354 48.07 11.20 5.53
N ARG A 355 47.17 10.84 4.61
CA ARG A 355 47.53 10.21 3.33
C ARG A 355 48.41 11.12 2.47
N LEU A 356 48.09 12.40 2.36
CA LEU A 356 48.89 13.38 1.62
C LEU A 356 50.27 13.61 2.27
N LYS A 357 50.36 13.58 3.59
CA LYS A 357 51.62 13.72 4.32
C LYS A 357 52.53 12.49 4.14
N SER A 358 51.97 11.29 4.19
CA SER A 358 52.71 10.05 3.94
C SER A 358 53.23 9.96 2.50
N ALA A 359 52.48 10.44 1.52
CA ALA A 359 52.92 10.45 0.11
C ALA A 359 54.04 11.47 -0.19
N ARG A 360 54.29 12.42 0.72
CA ARG A 360 55.32 13.48 0.58
C ARG A 360 56.59 13.20 1.39
N SER A 361 56.64 12.09 2.12
CA SER A 361 57.85 11.67 2.83
C SER A 361 58.61 10.70 1.92
N PRO A 362 59.75 11.12 1.33
CA PRO A 362 60.55 10.30 0.41
C PRO A 362 61.25 9.12 1.11
#